data_AF-A0A2N8P5Q7-F1
#
_entry.id   AF-A0A2N8P5Q7-F1
#
_cell.length_a   1.000
_cell.length_b   1.000
_cell.length_c   1.000
_cell.angle_alpha   90.00
_cell.angle_beta   90.00
_cell.angle_gamma   90.00
#
_symmetry.space_group_name_H-M   'P 1'
#
loop_
_entity.id
_entity.type
_entity.pdbx_description
1 polymer ?
#
loop_
_entity_poly.entity_id
_entity_poly.type
_entity_poly.pdbx_seq_one_letter_code
_entity_poly.pdbx_strand_id
1 'polypeptide(L)'
;MGMKKTRERMVSDNMWGSSAVFCMAAFVAFVVVRSEAAVRVGWILYGCGWVAPVGMAVWCAARRKSPGVGGVFAFGLLVVFGLLAWLAHG
;
A
#
# COMPACT_ATOMS: atom_id res chain seq x y z
N MET A 1 3.46 20.08 24.98
CA MET A 1 2.06 19.71 24.67
C MET A 1 1.99 19.24 23.22
N GLY A 2 1.79 17.94 22.97
CA GLY A 2 1.65 17.43 21.60
C GLY A 2 0.28 17.80 21.03
N MET A 3 0.24 18.50 19.90
CA MET A 3 -1.02 18.74 19.19
C MET A 3 -1.65 17.40 18.78
N LYS A 4 -2.90 17.16 19.19
CA LYS A 4 -3.66 16.00 18.71
C LYS A 4 -3.89 16.12 17.21
N LYS A 5 -3.60 15.05 16.45
CA LYS A 5 -3.92 15.00 15.02
C LYS A 5 -5.43 15.15 14.82
N THR A 6 -5.84 15.94 13.84
CA THR A 6 -7.24 16.03 13.43
C THR A 6 -7.71 14.69 12.87
N ARG A 7 -9.01 14.39 13.01
CA ARG A 7 -9.61 13.14 12.52
C ARG A 7 -9.35 12.90 11.05
N GLU A 8 -9.48 13.94 10.23
CA GLU A 8 -9.21 13.87 8.79
C GLU A 8 -7.77 13.46 8.48
N ARG A 9 -6.80 13.99 9.24
CA ARG A 9 -5.39 13.65 9.08
C ARG A 9 -5.11 12.20 9.48
N MET A 10 -5.73 11.71 10.56
CA MET A 10 -5.62 10.30 10.95
C MET A 10 -6.20 9.36 9.89
N VAL A 11 -7.37 9.68 9.33
CA VAL A 11 -7.97 8.88 8.25
C VAL A 11 -7.07 8.89 7.03
N SER A 12 -6.53 10.05 6.64
CA SER A 12 -5.61 10.14 5.51
C SER A 12 -4.34 9.30 5.73
N ASP A 13 -3.71 9.42 6.89
CA ASP A 13 -2.49 8.67 7.22
C ASP A 13 -2.75 7.15 7.19
N ASN A 14 -3.88 6.69 7.73
CA ASN A 14 -4.26 5.28 7.73
C ASN A 14 -4.57 4.76 6.32
N MET A 15 -5.22 5.57 5.48
CA MET A 15 -5.53 5.19 4.10
C MET A 15 -4.24 5.01 3.30
N TRP A 16 -3.30 5.93 3.39
CA TRP A 16 -1.99 5.79 2.76
C TRP A 16 -1.15 4.66 3.36
N GLY A 17 -1.20 4.48 4.69
CA GLY A 17 -0.44 3.44 5.39
C GLY A 17 -0.99 2.03 5.19
N SER A 18 -2.26 1.88 4.81
CA SER A 18 -2.91 0.56 4.65
C SER A 18 -2.19 -0.35 3.64
N SER A 19 -1.57 0.22 2.61
CA SER A 19 -0.77 -0.53 1.63
C SER A 19 0.39 -1.28 2.25
N ALA A 20 1.01 -0.75 3.31
CA ALA A 20 2.09 -1.44 4.00
C ALA A 20 1.61 -2.76 4.64
N VAL A 21 0.37 -2.81 5.13
CA VAL A 21 -0.23 -4.03 5.70
C VAL A 21 -0.44 -5.07 4.61
N PHE A 22 -0.93 -4.66 3.44
CA PHE A 22 -1.08 -5.57 2.30
C PHE A 22 0.26 -6.05 1.74
N CYS A 23 1.27 -5.16 1.64
CA CYS A 23 2.62 -5.56 1.26
C CYS A 23 3.24 -6.54 2.26
N MET A 24 3.02 -6.36 3.57
CA MET A 24 3.48 -7.30 4.58
C MET A 24 2.79 -8.67 4.45
N ALA A 25 1.47 -8.69 4.25
CA ALA A 25 0.73 -9.93 4.04
C ALA A 25 1.19 -10.66 2.77
N ALA A 26 1.40 -9.92 1.68
CA ALA A 26 1.97 -10.46 0.44
C ALA A 26 3.40 -10.98 0.64
N PHE A 27 4.23 -10.28 1.41
CA PHE A 27 5.59 -10.72 1.74
C PHE A 27 5.60 -12.07 2.46
N VAL A 28 4.71 -12.28 3.44
CA VAL A 28 4.57 -13.58 4.11
C VAL A 28 4.22 -14.68 3.11
N ALA A 29 3.30 -14.41 2.19
CA ALA A 29 2.91 -15.37 1.16
C ALA A 29 4.07 -15.71 0.20
N PHE A 30 4.80 -14.70 -0.28
CA PHE A 30 5.93 -14.85 -1.20
C PHE A 30 7.17 -15.48 -0.55
N VAL A 31 7.52 -15.07 0.67
CA VAL A 31 8.83 -15.33 1.26
C VAL A 31 8.79 -16.35 2.40
N VAL A 32 7.67 -16.49 3.11
CA VAL A 32 7.59 -17.44 4.24
C VAL A 32 6.94 -18.74 3.79
N VAL A 33 5.78 -18.67 3.13
CA VAL A 33 5.02 -19.88 2.76
C VAL A 33 5.55 -20.53 1.49
N ARG A 34 5.87 -19.73 0.46
CA ARG A 34 6.57 -20.16 -0.79
C ARG A 34 5.91 -21.29 -1.60
N SER A 35 4.65 -21.65 -1.33
CA SER A 35 3.91 -22.59 -2.18
C SER A 35 3.34 -21.88 -3.41
N GLU A 36 3.09 -22.58 -4.52
CA GLU A 36 2.48 -21.98 -5.71
C GLU A 36 1.14 -21.29 -5.40
N ALA A 37 0.32 -21.92 -4.56
CA ALA A 37 -0.93 -21.33 -4.09
C ALA A 37 -0.69 -20.05 -3.27
N ALA A 38 0.33 -20.03 -2.42
CA ALA A 38 0.69 -18.84 -1.65
C ALA A 38 1.21 -17.70 -2.54
N VAL A 39 2.00 -18.00 -3.57
CA VAL A 39 2.44 -16.97 -4.53
C VAL A 39 1.24 -16.32 -5.22
N ARG A 40 0.24 -17.11 -5.66
CA ARG A 40 -1.01 -16.56 -6.22
C ARG A 40 -1.75 -15.67 -5.22
N VAL A 41 -1.87 -16.11 -3.97
CA VAL A 41 -2.48 -15.30 -2.89
C VAL A 41 -1.68 -14.03 -2.62
N GLY A 42 -0.36 -14.10 -2.65
CA GLY A 42 0.54 -12.95 -2.50
C GLY A 42 0.28 -11.88 -3.56
N TRP A 43 0.11 -12.29 -4.82
CA TRP A 43 -0.25 -11.38 -5.92
C TRP A 43 -1.62 -10.74 -5.73
N ILE A 44 -2.62 -11.50 -5.25
CA ILE A 44 -3.96 -10.96 -4.95
C ILE A 44 -3.86 -9.92 -3.82
N LEU A 45 -3.18 -10.24 -2.72
CA LEU A 45 -2.99 -9.33 -1.58
C LEU A 45 -2.23 -8.07 -1.99
N TYR A 46 -1.18 -8.22 -2.80
CA TYR A 46 -0.46 -7.10 -3.37
C TYR A 46 -1.37 -6.21 -4.22
N GLY A 47 -2.20 -6.80 -5.09
CA GLY A 47 -3.20 -6.08 -5.88
C GLY A 47 -4.18 -5.30 -5.00
N CYS A 48 -4.68 -5.90 -3.91
CA CYS A 48 -5.54 -5.21 -2.94
C CYS A 48 -4.86 -4.01 -2.28
N GLY A 49 -3.53 -4.06 -2.09
CA GLY A 49 -2.74 -2.95 -1.54
C GLY A 49 -2.81 -1.65 -2.33
N TRP A 50 -3.17 -1.71 -3.62
CA TRP A 50 -3.34 -0.54 -4.49
C TRP A 50 -4.67 0.19 -4.31
N VAL A 51 -5.71 -0.48 -3.81
CA VAL A 51 -7.08 0.05 -3.78
C VAL A 51 -7.17 1.36 -3.01
N ALA A 52 -6.63 1.38 -1.78
CA ALA A 52 -6.69 2.54 -0.91
C ALA A 52 -5.87 3.74 -1.43
N PRO A 53 -4.58 3.60 -1.83
CA PRO A 53 -3.82 4.71 -2.40
C PRO A 53 -4.38 5.23 -3.71
N VAL A 54 -4.86 4.36 -4.60
CA VAL A 54 -5.46 4.80 -5.86
C VAL A 54 -6.74 5.57 -5.59
N GLY A 55 -7.62 5.06 -4.72
CA GLY A 55 -8.84 5.77 -4.32
C GLY A 55 -8.53 7.14 -3.71
N MET A 56 -7.53 7.22 -2.83
CA MET A 56 -7.09 8.48 -2.25
C MET A 56 -6.43 9.42 -3.26
N ALA A 57 -5.64 8.90 -4.21
CA ALA A 57 -5.03 9.70 -5.27
C ALA A 57 -6.10 10.32 -6.17
N VAL A 58 -7.13 9.54 -6.55
CA VAL A 58 -8.28 10.03 -7.31
C VAL A 58 -9.03 11.10 -6.51
N TRP A 59 -9.26 10.89 -5.21
CA TRP A 59 -9.89 11.88 -4.35
C TRP A 59 -9.07 13.18 -4.23
N CYS A 60 -7.76 13.06 -4.03
CA CYS A 60 -6.82 14.19 -4.01
C CYS A 60 -6.85 14.96 -5.34
N ALA A 61 -6.83 14.26 -6.47
CA ALA A 61 -6.92 14.87 -7.79
C ALA A 61 -8.26 15.62 -7.99
N ALA A 62 -9.38 14.98 -7.65
CA ALA A 62 -10.71 15.59 -7.74
C ALA A 62 -10.85 16.83 -6.84
N ARG A 63 -10.24 16.81 -5.65
CA ARG A 63 -10.26 17.93 -4.69
C ARG A 63 -9.12 18.93 -4.89
N ARG A 64 -8.26 18.75 -5.91
CA ARG A 64 -7.03 19.54 -6.13
C ARG A 64 -6.15 19.66 -4.88
N LYS A 65 -6.07 18.59 -4.08
CA LYS A 65 -5.24 18.50 -2.87
C LYS A 65 -3.98 17.69 -3.18
N SER A 66 -2.87 18.06 -2.55
CA SER A 66 -1.63 17.28 -2.65
C SER A 66 -1.75 16.00 -1.81
N PRO A 67 -1.36 14.83 -2.35
CA PRO A 67 -1.28 13.57 -1.59
C PRO A 67 -0.15 13.57 -0.55
N GLY A 68 0.79 14.52 -0.64
CA GLY A 68 1.86 14.71 0.33
C GLY A 68 2.78 13.49 0.49
N VAL A 69 3.47 13.43 1.63
CA VAL A 69 4.43 12.35 1.94
C VAL A 69 3.76 10.98 2.01
N GLY A 70 2.51 10.92 2.48
CA GLY A 70 1.76 9.66 2.58
C GLY A 70 1.57 8.98 1.23
N GLY A 71 1.17 9.75 0.19
CA GLY A 71 1.04 9.20 -1.16
C GLY A 71 2.37 8.75 -1.76
N VAL A 72 3.42 9.56 -1.62
CA VAL A 72 4.76 9.20 -2.10
C VAL A 72 5.24 7.90 -1.45
N PHE A 73 5.05 7.77 -0.14
CA PHE A 73 5.40 6.56 0.59
C PHE A 73 4.60 5.35 0.10
N ALA A 74 3.27 5.48 0.00
CA ALA A 74 2.40 4.36 -0.38
C ALA A 74 2.70 3.85 -1.80
N PHE A 75 2.77 4.75 -2.79
CA PHE A 75 3.08 4.38 -4.16
C PHE A 75 4.52 3.91 -4.32
N GLY A 76 5.48 4.57 -3.67
CA GLY A 76 6.88 4.14 -3.69
C GLY A 76 7.04 2.73 -3.13
N LEU A 77 6.42 2.45 -1.98
CA LEU A 77 6.43 1.12 -1.37
C LEU A 77 5.80 0.08 -2.30
N LEU A 78 4.61 0.35 -2.85
CA LEU A 78 3.92 -0.59 -3.74
C LEU A 78 4.75 -0.88 -5.00
N VAL A 79 5.26 0.15 -5.67
CA VAL A 79 6.07 -0.01 -6.89
C VAL A 79 7.34 -0.80 -6.61
N VAL A 80 8.12 -0.42 -5.58
CA VAL A 80 9.38 -1.10 -5.25
C VAL A 80 9.10 -2.54 -4.82
N PHE A 81 8.11 -2.76 -3.96
CA PHE A 81 7.75 -4.10 -3.50
C PHE A 81 7.27 -4.99 -4.66
N GLY A 82 6.41 -4.47 -5.52
CA GLY A 82 5.91 -5.19 -6.70
C GLY A 82 7.02 -5.57 -7.67
N LEU A 83 7.97 -4.66 -7.92
CA LEU A 83 9.15 -4.96 -8.77
C LEU A 83 10.00 -6.09 -8.16
N LEU A 84 10.28 -6.02 -6.86
CA LEU A 84 11.07 -7.07 -6.19
C LEU A 84 10.34 -8.42 -6.19
N ALA A 85 9.03 -8.44 -5.91
CA ALA A 85 8.22 -9.65 -5.95
C ALA A 85 8.14 -10.24 -7.36
N TRP A 86 8.04 -9.38 -8.39
CA TRP A 86 8.02 -9.79 -9.79
C TRP A 86 9.33 -10.43 -10.21
N LEU A 87 10.47 -9.85 -9.85
CA LEU A 87 11.78 -10.43 -10.15
C LEU A 87 12.02 -11.78 -9.46
N ALA A 88 11.37 -12.03 -8.32
CA ALA A 88 11.54 -13.27 -7.55
C ALA A 88 10.54 -14.37 -7.92
N HIS A 89 9.34 -14.02 -8.41
CA HIS A 89 8.21 -14.94 -8.55
C HIS A 89 7.36 -14.74 -9.83
N GLY A 90 7.80 -13.87 -10.74
CA GLY A 90 7.17 -13.60 -12.03
C GLY A 90 7.74 -14.44 -13.17
#